data_AF-A0A4C2A7A8-F1
#
_entry.id   AF-A0A4C2A7A8-F1
#
_cell.length_a   1.000
_cell.length_b   1.000
_cell.length_c   1.000
_cell.angle_alpha   90.00
_cell.angle_beta   90.00
_cell.angle_gamma   90.00
#
_symmetry.space_group_name_H-M   'P 1'
#
loop_
_entity.id
_entity.type
_entity.pdbx_description
1 polymer ?
#
loop_
_entity_poly.entity_id
_entity_poly.type
_entity_poly.pdbx_seq_one_letter_code
_entity_poly.pdbx_strand_id
1 'polypeptide(L)' 'GKRDLITGLKTRTNAGRPNWDKVFKQLQAQKKGKVTVFYCGPPQLAKTLRYKCDEYGFAFRKECF' A
#
# COMPACT_ATOMS: atom_id res chain seq x y z
N GLY A 1 13.01 3.32 -20.19
CA GLY A 1 12.65 2.91 -18.82
C GLY A 1 13.08 1.48 -18.60
N LYS A 2 14.07 1.25 -17.73
CA LYS A 2 14.67 -0.07 -17.48
C LYS A 2 13.67 -0.95 -16.71
N ARG A 3 13.21 -2.04 -17.34
CA ARG A 3 12.39 -3.08 -16.70
C ARG A 3 13.24 -3.83 -15.68
N ASP A 4 12.65 -4.22 -14.57
CA ASP A 4 13.30 -5.03 -13.55
C ASP A 4 13.67 -6.41 -14.13
N LEU A 5 14.93 -6.83 -13.96
CA LEU A 5 15.46 -8.05 -14.62
C LEU A 5 14.94 -9.34 -13.98
N ILE A 6 14.32 -9.26 -12.81
CA ILE A 6 13.81 -10.42 -12.07
C ILE A 6 12.33 -10.64 -12.41
N THR A 7 11.53 -9.56 -12.46
CA THR A 7 10.08 -9.66 -12.68
C THR A 7 9.62 -9.24 -14.07
N GLY A 8 10.46 -8.59 -14.88
CA GLY A 8 10.10 -8.04 -16.18
C GLY A 8 9.14 -6.83 -16.11
N LEU A 9 8.71 -6.42 -14.91
CA LEU A 9 7.80 -5.31 -14.70
C LEU A 9 8.54 -3.96 -14.81
N LYS A 10 7.81 -2.91 -15.22
CA LYS A 10 8.33 -1.52 -15.16
C LYS A 10 8.49 -1.02 -13.71
N THR A 11 7.84 -1.69 -12.77
CA THR A 11 7.86 -1.37 -11.34
C THR A 11 9.14 -1.91 -10.71
N ARG A 12 9.91 -1.06 -10.03
CA ARG A 12 11.10 -1.50 -9.28
C ARG A 12 10.70 -2.44 -8.14
N THR A 13 11.41 -3.55 -8.03
CA THR A 13 11.38 -4.40 -6.84
C THR A 13 12.09 -3.68 -5.70
N ASN A 14 11.42 -3.54 -4.55
CA ASN A 14 12.02 -3.00 -3.32
C ASN A 14 12.26 -4.16 -2.34
N ALA A 15 13.48 -4.29 -1.83
CA ALA A 15 13.81 -5.27 -0.81
C ALA A 15 13.32 -4.81 0.59
N GLY A 16 12.92 -5.77 1.42
CA GLY A 16 12.49 -5.53 2.80
C GLY A 16 11.00 -5.18 2.95
N ARG A 17 10.60 -4.83 4.17
CA ARG A 17 9.21 -4.43 4.48
C ARG A 17 8.92 -3.04 3.93
N PRO A 18 7.71 -2.78 3.39
CA PRO A 18 7.34 -1.45 2.93
C PRO A 18 7.36 -0.42 4.07
N ASN A 19 7.82 0.80 3.77
CA ASN A 19 7.57 1.96 4.63
C ASN A 19 6.17 2.50 4.32
N TRP A 20 5.18 2.08 5.11
CA TRP A 20 3.78 2.44 4.88
C TRP A 20 3.50 3.93 5.02
N ASP A 21 4.19 4.65 5.92
CA ASP A 21 4.05 6.10 6.04
C ASP A 21 4.44 6.83 4.75
N LYS A 22 5.54 6.40 4.12
CA LYS A 22 5.97 6.95 2.83
C LYS A 22 4.91 6.70 1.74
N VAL A 23 4.37 5.49 1.68
CA VAL A 23 3.35 5.11 0.69
C VAL A 23 2.06 5.92 0.89
N PHE A 24 1.55 5.98 2.12
CA PHE A 24 0.30 6.67 2.44
C PHE A 24 0.42 8.18 2.26
N LYS A 25 1.55 8.78 2.67
CA LYS A 25 1.84 10.20 2.42
C LYS A 25 1.87 10.52 0.93
N GLN A 26 2.46 9.65 0.11
CA GLN A 26 2.44 9.82 -1.35
C GLN A 26 1.03 9.71 -1.93
N LEU A 27 0.19 8.80 -1.44
CA LEU A 27 -1.21 8.68 -1.87
C LEU A 27 -2.02 9.95 -1.53
N GLN A 28 -1.89 10.46 -0.30
CA GLN A 28 -2.57 11.68 0.12
C GLN A 28 -2.13 12.90 -0.70
N ALA A 29 -0.83 13.02 -1.00
CA ALA A 29 -0.28 14.11 -1.80
C ALA A 29 -0.82 14.17 -3.24
N GLN A 30 -1.28 13.04 -3.80
CA GLN A 30 -1.87 13.01 -5.13
C GLN A 30 -3.28 13.63 -5.21
N LYS A 31 -3.92 13.91 -4.07
CA LYS A 31 -5.23 14.58 -3.97
C LYS A 31 -6.31 13.98 -4.88
N LYS A 32 -6.42 12.66 -4.93
CA LYS A 32 -7.37 11.92 -5.79
C LYS A 32 -8.77 11.75 -5.19
N GLY A 33 -9.10 12.46 -4.12
CA GLY A 33 -10.36 12.34 -3.40
C GLY A 33 -10.35 11.22 -2.35
N LYS A 34 -11.50 10.57 -2.13
CA LYS A 34 -11.65 9.49 -1.14
C LYS A 34 -10.85 8.27 -1.57
N VAL A 35 -10.01 7.74 -0.67
CA VAL A 35 -9.17 6.56 -0.92
C VAL A 35 -9.71 5.38 -0.10
N THR A 36 -9.82 4.21 -0.74
CA THR A 36 -10.11 2.93 -0.06
C THR A 36 -8.97 1.96 -0.31
N VAL A 37 -8.45 1.37 0.76
CA VAL A 37 -7.39 0.36 0.74
C VAL A 37 -8.01 -1.02 0.94
N PHE A 38 -7.75 -1.91 -0.01
CA PHE A 38 -8.16 -3.30 0.02
C PHE A 38 -6.96 -4.20 0.32
N TYR A 39 -7.13 -5.21 1.16
CA TYR A 39 -6.04 -6.09 1.57
C TYR A 39 -6.49 -7.54 1.77
N CYS A 40 -5.74 -8.47 1.14
CA CYS A 40 -5.81 -9.91 1.35
C CYS A 40 -4.42 -10.43 1.76
N GLY A 41 -4.31 -11.09 2.90
CA GLY A 41 -3.06 -11.66 3.39
C GLY A 41 -2.96 -11.77 4.92
N PRO A 42 -1.74 -11.96 5.46
CA PRO A 42 -1.52 -12.17 6.89
C PRO A 42 -2.17 -11.12 7.80
N PRO A 43 -2.79 -11.54 8.93
CA PRO A 43 -3.54 -10.65 9.81
C PRO A 43 -2.67 -9.55 10.44
N GLN A 44 -1.37 -9.82 10.65
CA GLN A 44 -0.45 -8.85 11.22
C GLN A 44 -0.32 -7.61 10.33
N LEU A 45 -0.21 -7.80 9.01
CA LEU A 45 -0.11 -6.70 8.07
C LEU A 45 -1.48 -6.01 7.89
N ALA A 46 -2.58 -6.75 7.92
CA ALA A 46 -3.91 -6.14 7.94
C ALA A 46 -4.09 -5.14 9.10
N LYS A 47 -3.58 -5.46 10.29
CA LYS A 47 -3.62 -4.57 11.46
C LYS A 47 -2.80 -3.29 11.22
N THR A 48 -1.57 -3.42 10.69
CA THR A 48 -0.74 -2.27 10.34
C THR A 48 -1.41 -1.36 9.31
N LEU A 49 -1.98 -1.94 8.25
CA LEU A 49 -2.64 -1.18 7.20
C LEU A 49 -3.90 -0.49 7.69
N ARG A 50 -4.69 -1.14 8.55
CA ARG A 50 -5.87 -0.52 9.18
C ARG A 50 -5.47 0.71 9.99
N TYR A 51 -4.48 0.58 10.87
CA TYR A 51 -3.99 1.71 11.67
C TYR A 51 -3.53 2.88 10.79
N LYS A 52 -2.80 2.59 9.70
CA LYS A 52 -2.40 3.61 8.72
C LYS A 52 -3.59 4.22 7.98
N CYS A 53 -4.63 3.45 7.69
CA CYS A 53 -5.85 4.02 7.10
C CYS A 53 -6.53 5.00 8.06
N ASP A 54 -6.60 4.67 9.35
CA ASP A 54 -7.17 5.54 10.38
C ASP A 54 -6.35 6.84 10.51
N GLU A 55 -5.01 6.76 10.56
CA GLU A 55 -4.13 7.93 10.64
C GLU A 55 -4.26 8.89 9.44
N TYR A 56 -4.50 8.36 8.24
CA TYR A 56 -4.56 9.15 7.01
C TYR A 56 -5.99 9.44 6.51
N GLY A 57 -7.01 8.98 7.24
CA GLY A 57 -8.42 9.14 6.88
C GLY A 57 -8.85 8.35 5.64
N PHE A 58 -8.23 7.20 5.39
CA PHE A 58 -8.59 6.29 4.29
C PHE A 58 -9.55 5.21 4.79
N ALA A 59 -10.41 4.70 3.91
CA ALA A 59 -11.24 3.53 4.24
C ALA A 59 -10.40 2.25 4.11
N PHE A 60 -10.59 1.29 5.02
CA PHE A 60 -9.91 -0.01 4.97
C PHE A 60 -10.90 -1.17 4.81
N ARG A 61 -10.60 -2.10 3.90
CA ARG A 61 -11.36 -3.33 3.67
C ARG A 61 -10.41 -4.53 3.67
N LYS A 62 -10.67 -5.48 4.58
CA LYS A 62 -10.02 -6.80 4.53
C LYS A 62 -10.88 -7.70 3.63
N GLU A 63 -10.25 -8.29 2.62
CA GLU A 63 -10.91 -9.20 1.68
C GLU A 63 -10.40 -10.62 1.91
N CYS A 64 -11.31 -11.59 1.78
CA CYS A 64 -11.00 -13.01 1.70
C CYS A 64 -11.52 -13.46 0.33
N PHE A 65 -10.60 -13.67 -0.61
CA PHE A 65 -10.88 -14.22 -1.93
C PHE A 65 -10.66 -15.73 -1.95
#